data_AF-A0A3M0Y5C2-F1
#
_entry.id   AF-A0A3M0Y5C2-F1
#
_cell.length_a   1.000
_cell.length_b   1.000
_cell.length_c   1.000
_cell.angle_alpha   90.00
_cell.angle_beta   90.00
_cell.angle_gamma   90.00
#
_symmetry.space_group_name_H-M   'P 1'
#
loop_
_entity.id
_entity.type
_entity.pdbx_description
1 polymer ?
#
loop_
_entity_poly.entity_id
_entity_poly.type
_entity_poly.pdbx_seq_one_letter_code
_entity_poly.pdbx_strand_id
1 'polypeptide(L)'
;RKVCVNGVIVTEPCSDFKQEVCVENTQQTAAGPFTEAACRVNRWRDCTMQKTAQACLNTDQRDCIWLPGIQYTLINTAGAQGALGGVAGAYPGAYPGGYLGAGAGYGYPGYGGLAAGYPGFATGLLGGSFKIIAQEIKLGIRQPGACVPRVPPGLKVWKGQEAAAICAQASAICPVTYEKGFNDKNWKCIKNCECDPTTPQGAGVLAARVQLCSALGDCGVKVNWVGERGYGPGYFVSKFKSPSSSSSSGGLF
;
A
#
# COMPACT_ATOMS: atom_id res chain seq x y z
N ARG A 1 -13.37 23.75 2.20
CA ARG A 1 -14.57 24.55 2.51
C ARG A 1 -14.69 25.72 1.54
N LYS A 2 -15.92 26.19 1.28
CA LYS A 2 -16.18 27.41 0.50
C LYS A 2 -16.57 28.52 1.48
N VAL A 3 -15.90 29.66 1.41
CA VAL A 3 -16.19 30.84 2.23
C VAL A 3 -16.59 31.97 1.28
N CYS A 4 -17.73 32.60 1.53
CA CYS A 4 -18.13 33.80 0.80
C CYS A 4 -17.56 35.02 1.53
N VAL A 5 -16.62 35.71 0.89
CA VAL A 5 -16.06 36.97 1.40
C VAL A 5 -16.33 38.03 0.34
N ASN A 6 -17.11 39.06 0.70
CA ASN A 6 -17.46 40.17 -0.21
C ASN A 6 -18.10 39.73 -1.54
N GLY A 7 -18.98 38.72 -1.51
CA GLY A 7 -19.64 38.20 -2.71
C GLY A 7 -18.77 37.31 -3.59
N VAL A 8 -17.53 37.03 -3.20
CA VAL A 8 -16.63 36.08 -3.89
C VAL A 8 -16.55 34.78 -3.11
N ILE A 9 -16.75 33.66 -3.80
CA ILE A 9 -16.58 32.33 -3.22
C ILE A 9 -15.10 31.95 -3.29
N VAL A 10 -14.46 31.88 -2.12
CA VAL A 10 -13.08 31.39 -1.97
C VAL A 10 -13.13 29.95 -1.48
N THR A 11 -12.40 29.06 -2.16
CA THR A 11 -12.28 27.65 -1.73
C THR A 11 -10.98 27.46 -0.98
N GLU A 12 -11.08 27.15 0.32
CA GLU A 12 -9.94 26.87 1.18
C GLU A 12 -9.87 25.37 1.50
N PRO A 13 -8.70 24.72 1.47
CA PRO A 13 -8.55 23.36 1.99
C PRO A 13 -8.85 23.35 3.50
N CYS A 14 -9.34 22.22 4.02
CA CYS A 14 -9.57 22.09 5.47
C CYS A 14 -8.26 22.08 6.27
N SER A 15 -7.25 21.39 5.75
CA SER A 15 -5.91 21.37 6.31
C SER A 15 -4.93 20.93 5.23
N ASP A 16 -3.66 21.23 5.45
CA ASP A 16 -2.57 20.70 4.63
C ASP A 16 -2.54 19.17 4.73
N PHE A 17 -2.13 18.51 3.64
CA PHE A 17 -1.89 17.06 3.62
C PHE A 17 -3.08 16.20 4.09
N LYS A 18 -4.31 16.64 3.86
CA LYS A 18 -5.54 15.84 4.14
C LYS A 18 -5.64 15.39 5.61
N GLN A 19 -5.07 16.17 6.54
CA GLN A 19 -5.22 15.91 7.98
C GLN A 19 -6.66 16.13 8.45
N GLU A 20 -7.42 16.92 7.69
CA GLU A 20 -8.84 17.15 7.87
C GLU A 20 -9.62 16.85 6.60
N VAL A 21 -10.87 16.43 6.76
CA VAL A 21 -11.83 16.15 5.69
C VAL A 21 -12.98 17.14 5.80
N CYS A 22 -13.42 17.66 4.64
CA CYS A 22 -14.63 18.47 4.53
C CYS A 22 -15.85 17.55 4.63
N VAL A 23 -16.71 17.80 5.62
CA VAL A 23 -18.03 17.17 5.73
C VAL A 23 -19.06 18.21 5.38
N GLU A 24 -19.97 17.84 4.49
CA GLU A 24 -21.09 18.67 4.07
C GLU A 24 -22.38 18.08 4.61
N ASN A 25 -23.29 18.93 5.03
CA ASN A 25 -24.62 18.58 5.48
C ASN A 25 -25.63 19.52 4.83
N THR A 26 -26.78 18.99 4.45
CA THR A 26 -27.88 19.77 3.89
C THR A 26 -29.05 19.70 4.86
N GLN A 27 -29.44 20.84 5.41
CA GLN A 27 -30.58 20.97 6.29
C GLN A 27 -31.74 21.64 5.54
N GLN A 28 -32.96 21.13 5.73
CA GLN A 28 -34.16 21.77 5.18
C GLN A 28 -34.59 22.91 6.09
N THR A 29 -34.69 24.12 5.54
CA THR A 29 -35.17 25.31 6.27
C THR A 29 -36.45 25.83 5.64
N ALA A 30 -37.16 26.73 6.32
CA ALA A 30 -38.34 27.39 5.76
C ALA A 30 -38.04 28.19 4.46
N ALA A 31 -36.78 28.59 4.25
CA ALA A 31 -36.32 29.30 3.05
C ALA A 31 -35.76 28.37 1.95
N GLY A 32 -35.84 27.05 2.13
CA GLY A 32 -35.28 26.04 1.22
C GLY A 32 -34.08 25.27 1.80
N PRO A 33 -33.42 24.44 0.98
CA PRO A 33 -32.27 23.65 1.43
C PRO A 33 -31.07 24.55 1.72
N PHE A 34 -30.61 24.53 2.96
CA PHE A 34 -29.38 25.19 3.40
C PHE A 34 -28.27 24.14 3.48
N THR A 35 -27.12 24.44 2.88
CA THR A 35 -25.96 23.55 2.89
C THR A 35 -24.86 24.16 3.74
N GLU A 36 -24.39 23.41 4.73
CA GLU A 36 -23.27 23.77 5.59
C GLU A 36 -22.11 22.80 5.37
N ALA A 37 -20.89 23.28 5.56
CA ALA A 37 -19.71 22.44 5.51
C ALA A 37 -18.78 22.76 6.68
N ALA A 38 -18.29 21.71 7.33
CA ALA A 38 -17.34 21.81 8.43
C ALA A 38 -16.11 20.94 8.13
N CYS A 39 -14.97 21.35 8.67
CA CYS A 39 -13.76 20.55 8.63
C CYS A 39 -13.67 19.71 9.90
N ARG A 40 -13.27 18.44 9.74
CA ARG A 40 -13.03 17.55 10.88
C ARG A 40 -11.76 16.73 10.65
N VAL A 41 -11.16 16.28 11.75
CA VAL A 41 -9.97 15.41 11.70
C VAL A 41 -10.25 14.14 10.89
N ASN A 42 -9.30 13.80 10.02
CA ASN A 42 -9.28 12.55 9.26
C ASN A 42 -8.88 11.38 10.18
N ARG A 43 -9.83 10.50 10.53
CA ARG A 43 -9.65 9.37 11.45
C ARG A 43 -9.23 8.11 10.69
N TRP A 44 -8.05 8.16 10.09
CA TRP A 44 -7.53 7.09 9.22
C TRP A 44 -6.49 6.18 9.89
N ARG A 45 -5.90 6.63 11.01
CA ARG A 45 -4.66 6.08 11.60
C ARG A 45 -4.73 4.59 11.92
N ASP A 46 -5.92 4.07 12.20
CA ASP A 46 -6.14 2.69 12.61
C ASP A 46 -6.90 1.86 11.57
N CYS A 47 -7.14 2.38 10.36
CA CYS A 47 -7.78 1.64 9.27
C CYS A 47 -7.05 0.33 8.99
N THR A 48 -5.73 0.39 8.79
CA THR A 48 -4.90 -0.77 8.39
C THR A 48 -4.82 -1.87 9.45
N MET A 49 -5.22 -1.59 10.69
CA MET A 49 -5.25 -2.56 11.78
C MET A 49 -6.55 -3.37 11.84
N GLN A 50 -7.60 -2.96 11.10
CA GLN A 50 -8.89 -3.63 11.16
C GLN A 50 -8.90 -4.95 10.38
N LYS A 51 -9.32 -6.03 11.05
CA LYS A 51 -9.34 -7.39 10.49
C LYS A 51 -10.69 -7.79 9.87
N THR A 52 -11.75 -7.02 10.13
CA THR A 52 -13.11 -7.30 9.66
C THR A 52 -13.72 -6.09 8.96
N ALA A 53 -14.59 -6.33 7.98
CA ALA A 53 -15.29 -5.26 7.27
C ALA A 53 -16.17 -4.45 8.22
N GLN A 54 -16.84 -5.09 9.18
CA GLN A 54 -17.70 -4.39 10.15
C GLN A 54 -16.92 -3.38 11.00
N ALA A 55 -15.76 -3.78 11.53
CA ALA A 55 -14.92 -2.86 12.30
C ALA A 55 -14.40 -1.72 11.41
N CYS A 56 -14.01 -2.04 10.16
CA CYS A 56 -13.54 -1.07 9.18
C CYS A 56 -14.59 -0.01 8.81
N LEU A 57 -15.85 -0.42 8.63
CA LEU A 57 -16.93 0.43 8.14
C LEU A 57 -17.63 1.22 9.27
N ASN A 58 -17.14 1.15 10.50
CA ASN A 58 -17.69 1.92 11.62
C ASN A 58 -17.35 3.42 11.50
N THR A 59 -18.23 4.19 10.86
CA THR A 59 -18.05 5.63 10.62
C THR A 59 -18.02 6.48 11.88
N ASP A 60 -18.45 5.95 13.03
CA ASP A 60 -18.41 6.69 14.30
C ASP A 60 -17.00 6.73 14.87
N GLN A 61 -16.14 5.77 14.50
CA GLN A 61 -14.76 5.69 14.99
C GLN A 61 -13.73 6.11 13.96
N ARG A 62 -13.98 5.86 12.67
CA ARG A 62 -12.94 5.93 11.62
C ARG A 62 -13.50 6.35 10.26
N ASP A 63 -12.59 6.75 9.37
CA ASP A 63 -12.90 7.18 8.01
C ASP A 63 -12.30 6.23 6.98
N CYS A 64 -12.69 4.96 7.07
CA CYS A 64 -12.12 3.89 6.26
C CYS A 64 -13.12 3.35 5.23
N ILE A 65 -12.59 2.60 4.27
CA ILE A 65 -13.33 1.72 3.36
C ILE A 65 -12.72 0.33 3.40
N TRP A 66 -13.56 -0.67 3.13
CA TRP A 66 -13.12 -2.05 3.00
C TRP A 66 -12.91 -2.41 1.53
N LEU A 67 -11.71 -2.86 1.17
CA LEU A 67 -11.39 -3.36 -0.16
C LEU A 67 -11.43 -4.90 -0.14
N PRO A 68 -12.47 -5.54 -0.71
CA PRO A 68 -12.58 -7.00 -0.73
C PRO A 68 -11.56 -7.63 -1.68
N GLY A 69 -11.26 -8.92 -1.48
CA GLY A 69 -10.44 -9.71 -2.41
C GLY A 69 -8.92 -9.46 -2.30
N ILE A 70 -8.50 -8.55 -1.43
CA ILE A 70 -7.10 -8.27 -1.19
C ILE A 70 -6.55 -9.21 -0.10
N GLN A 71 -6.10 -10.40 -0.49
CA GLN A 71 -5.64 -11.41 0.48
C GLN A 71 -4.15 -11.29 0.86
N TYR A 72 -3.31 -10.74 -0.04
CA TYR A 72 -1.85 -10.90 0.08
C TYR A 72 -1.07 -9.68 0.63
N THR A 73 -1.71 -8.65 1.19
CA THR A 73 -1.01 -7.34 1.35
C THR A 73 -0.20 -7.15 2.61
N LEU A 74 -0.60 -7.67 3.76
CA LEU A 74 0.01 -7.19 5.02
C LEU A 74 1.04 -8.19 5.57
N ILE A 75 1.94 -8.67 4.72
CA ILE A 75 2.97 -9.65 5.10
C ILE A 75 4.26 -8.95 5.57
N ASN A 76 4.44 -7.67 5.24
CA ASN A 76 5.69 -6.96 5.51
C ASN A 76 5.83 -6.37 6.92
N THR A 77 4.80 -6.36 7.78
CA THR A 77 4.84 -5.53 9.00
C THR A 77 5.19 -6.26 10.30
N ALA A 78 5.31 -7.60 10.35
CA ALA A 78 5.55 -8.29 11.62
C ALA A 78 6.88 -9.06 11.73
N GLY A 79 7.70 -9.16 10.67
CA GLY A 79 8.95 -9.94 10.75
C GLY A 79 10.07 -9.59 9.76
N ALA A 80 9.87 -8.62 8.86
CA ALA A 80 10.84 -8.33 7.79
C ALA A 80 11.89 -7.26 8.14
N GLN A 81 11.79 -6.59 9.29
CA GLN A 81 12.80 -5.60 9.70
C GLN A 81 14.19 -6.22 9.98
N GLY A 82 14.27 -7.55 10.17
CA GLY A 82 15.54 -8.27 10.33
C GLY A 82 16.08 -8.97 9.07
N ALA A 83 15.33 -9.04 7.97
CA ALA A 83 15.67 -9.91 6.82
C ALA A 83 15.95 -9.15 5.50
N LEU A 84 15.78 -7.83 5.47
CA LEU A 84 16.14 -6.98 4.32
C LEU A 84 17.46 -6.20 4.51
N GLY A 85 18.30 -6.62 5.45
CA GLY A 85 19.70 -6.26 5.45
C GLY A 85 20.42 -6.96 4.28
N GLY A 86 20.31 -6.43 3.06
CA GLY A 86 21.15 -6.93 1.96
C GLY A 86 20.66 -6.71 0.52
N VAL A 87 19.41 -6.29 0.28
CA VAL A 87 19.01 -5.85 -1.08
C VAL A 87 19.16 -4.33 -1.18
N ALA A 88 20.42 -3.88 -1.14
CA ALA A 88 20.83 -2.63 -1.77
C ALA A 88 20.79 -2.84 -3.30
N GLY A 89 19.60 -3.09 -3.83
CA GLY A 89 19.32 -3.24 -5.25
C GLY A 89 18.61 -2.00 -5.74
N ALA A 90 19.39 -1.05 -6.24
CA ALA A 90 19.02 0.10 -7.04
C ALA A 90 17.54 0.16 -7.48
N TYR A 91 16.79 1.09 -6.90
CA TYR A 91 15.73 1.75 -7.67
C TYR A 91 16.43 2.58 -8.76
N PRO A 92 16.27 2.29 -10.06
CA PRO A 92 16.78 3.17 -11.11
C PRO A 92 15.81 4.34 -11.20
N GLY A 93 16.03 5.36 -10.37
CA GLY A 93 15.13 6.49 -10.25
C GLY A 93 15.69 7.60 -9.37
N ALA A 94 16.99 7.85 -9.47
CA ALA A 94 17.56 9.10 -9.01
C ALA A 94 17.00 10.23 -9.89
N TYR A 95 16.07 11.03 -9.36
CA TYR A 95 15.83 12.35 -9.89
C TYR A 95 17.13 13.16 -9.72
N PRO A 96 17.77 13.66 -10.79
CA PRO A 96 18.93 14.52 -10.65
C PRO A 96 18.46 15.90 -10.20
N GLY A 97 18.58 16.18 -8.91
CA GLY A 97 18.12 17.44 -8.32
C GLY A 97 18.58 17.56 -6.87
N GLY A 98 19.90 17.50 -6.66
CA GLY A 98 20.50 17.72 -5.35
C GLY A 98 20.36 19.19 -4.92
N TYR A 99 19.61 19.42 -3.85
CA TYR A 99 19.83 20.56 -2.97
C TYR A 99 20.29 20.01 -1.62
N LEU A 100 21.61 20.04 -1.41
CA LEU A 100 22.23 19.85 -0.11
C LEU A 100 21.97 21.12 0.72
N GLY A 101 20.86 21.12 1.46
CA GLY A 101 20.61 22.09 2.52
C GLY A 101 21.02 21.49 3.86
N ALA A 102 22.17 21.92 4.39
CA ALA A 102 22.55 21.68 5.78
C ALA A 102 21.54 22.41 6.69
N GLY A 103 20.81 21.65 7.51
CA GLY A 103 19.81 22.18 8.43
C GLY A 103 19.78 21.38 9.73
N ALA A 104 19.95 22.10 10.83
CA ALA A 104 20.12 21.65 12.20
C ALA A 104 19.09 20.64 12.74
N GLY A 105 19.62 19.60 13.37
CA GLY A 105 19.24 19.01 14.67
C GLY A 105 17.76 18.85 15.07
N TYR A 106 17.33 17.59 15.20
CA TYR A 106 16.61 17.10 16.39
C TYR A 106 17.11 15.70 16.73
N GLY A 107 17.76 15.56 17.89
CA GLY A 107 18.27 14.29 18.39
C GLY A 107 17.15 13.42 18.95
N TYR A 108 17.03 12.20 18.42
CA TYR A 108 16.36 11.10 19.11
C TYR A 108 17.41 10.31 19.92
N PRO A 109 17.07 9.78 21.12
CA PRO A 109 18.00 8.99 21.91
C PRO A 109 18.35 7.71 21.16
N GLY A 110 19.65 7.45 21.06
CA GLY A 110 20.23 6.37 20.28
C GLY A 110 19.94 4.98 20.84
N TYR A 111 19.79 4.03 19.93
CA TYR A 111 20.13 2.64 20.18
C TYR A 111 21.44 2.36 19.46
N GLY A 112 22.46 2.08 20.27
CA GLY A 112 23.82 1.76 19.85
C GLY A 112 23.87 0.52 18.97
N GLY A 113 24.76 0.58 17.98
CA GLY A 113 25.03 -0.53 17.08
C GLY A 113 25.67 -1.72 17.76
N LEU A 114 25.33 -2.90 17.23
CA LEU A 114 26.19 -4.07 17.24
C LEU A 114 26.25 -4.59 15.81
N ALA A 115 27.35 -4.27 15.14
CA ALA A 115 27.76 -4.94 13.91
C ALA A 115 28.46 -6.24 14.32
N ALA A 116 27.77 -7.37 14.16
CA ALA A 116 28.37 -8.70 14.23
C ALA A 116 27.88 -9.50 13.02
N GLY A 117 28.83 -9.91 12.18
CA GLY A 117 28.55 -10.71 10.98
C GLY A 117 27.98 -12.07 11.36
N TYR A 118 26.86 -12.43 10.71
CA TYR A 118 26.29 -13.78 10.76
C TYR A 118 26.38 -14.41 9.36
N PRO A 119 27.11 -15.53 9.19
CA PRO A 119 26.98 -16.37 8.02
C PRO A 119 25.77 -17.30 8.20
N GLY A 120 24.85 -17.30 7.24
CA GLY A 120 23.78 -18.30 7.13
C GLY A 120 22.37 -17.80 7.44
N PHE A 121 21.80 -16.96 6.56
CA PHE A 121 20.35 -16.74 6.53
C PHE A 121 19.68 -17.89 5.78
N ALA A 122 19.19 -18.86 6.56
CA ALA A 122 18.34 -19.94 6.10
C ALA A 122 16.98 -19.40 5.60
N THR A 123 16.52 -19.94 4.47
CA THR A 123 15.27 -19.69 3.75
C THR A 123 13.97 -20.09 4.50
N GLY A 124 14.00 -20.18 5.84
CA GLY A 124 12.92 -20.75 6.67
C GLY A 124 11.90 -19.76 7.26
N LEU A 125 12.14 -18.44 7.21
CA LEU A 125 11.36 -17.47 8.01
C LEU A 125 10.14 -16.85 7.32
N LEU A 126 9.94 -17.08 6.01
CA LEU A 126 8.75 -16.58 5.30
C LEU A 126 7.51 -17.47 5.49
N GLY A 127 7.64 -18.69 6.04
CA GLY A 127 6.54 -19.65 6.14
C GLY A 127 5.61 -19.49 7.36
N GLY A 128 6.05 -18.80 8.42
CA GLY A 128 5.30 -18.72 9.69
C GLY A 128 4.07 -17.82 9.63
N SER A 129 4.21 -16.61 9.08
CA SER A 129 3.14 -15.60 9.07
C SER A 129 1.95 -15.97 8.19
N PHE A 130 2.17 -16.72 7.11
CA PHE A 130 1.09 -17.17 6.22
C PHE A 130 0.14 -18.16 6.89
N LYS A 131 0.67 -19.08 7.72
CA LYS A 131 -0.15 -20.08 8.42
C LYS A 131 -1.10 -19.42 9.42
N ILE A 132 -0.63 -18.38 10.12
CA ILE A 132 -1.43 -17.64 11.10
C ILE A 132 -2.61 -16.94 10.43
N ILE A 133 -2.36 -16.19 9.34
CA ILE A 133 -3.43 -15.44 8.64
C ILE A 133 -4.47 -16.42 8.05
N ALA A 134 -4.02 -17.51 7.43
CA ALA A 134 -4.92 -18.53 6.89
C ALA A 134 -5.77 -19.16 8.00
N GLN A 135 -5.21 -19.37 9.19
CA GLN A 135 -5.93 -19.87 10.34
C GLN A 135 -6.94 -18.85 10.89
N GLU A 136 -6.58 -17.57 11.01
CA GLU A 136 -7.50 -16.51 11.42
C GLU A 136 -8.71 -16.40 10.48
N ILE A 137 -8.49 -16.52 9.17
CA ILE A 137 -9.57 -16.52 8.18
C ILE A 137 -10.46 -17.75 8.36
N LYS A 138 -9.88 -18.93 8.54
CA LYS A 138 -10.64 -20.18 8.82
C LYS A 138 -11.46 -20.09 10.10
N LEU A 139 -10.96 -19.38 11.11
CA LEU A 139 -11.62 -19.15 12.39
C LEU A 139 -12.62 -17.97 12.34
N GLY A 140 -12.76 -17.29 11.20
CA GLY A 140 -13.65 -16.12 11.06
C GLY A 140 -13.19 -14.85 11.78
N ILE A 141 -11.99 -14.87 12.37
CA ILE A 141 -11.39 -13.72 13.06
C ILE A 141 -11.01 -12.62 12.06
N ARG A 142 -10.70 -13.01 10.83
CA ARG A 142 -10.29 -12.12 9.74
C ARG A 142 -11.09 -12.39 8.48
N GLN A 143 -11.55 -11.32 7.83
CA GLN A 143 -12.22 -11.41 6.53
C GLN A 143 -11.23 -11.14 5.38
N PRO A 144 -11.40 -11.78 4.20
CA PRO A 144 -10.55 -11.53 3.05
C PRO A 144 -10.76 -10.11 2.51
N GLY A 145 -9.77 -9.25 2.75
CA GLY A 145 -9.77 -7.86 2.33
C GLY A 145 -8.78 -7.02 3.11
N ALA A 146 -8.75 -5.73 2.79
CA ALA A 146 -7.95 -4.74 3.48
C ALA A 146 -8.82 -3.54 3.88
N CYS A 147 -8.69 -3.11 5.12
CA CYS A 147 -9.26 -1.85 5.56
C CYS A 147 -8.27 -0.71 5.32
N VAL A 148 -8.71 0.31 4.59
CA VAL A 148 -7.85 1.42 4.16
C VAL A 148 -8.54 2.75 4.38
N PRO A 149 -7.79 3.86 4.47
CA PRO A 149 -8.37 5.19 4.54
C PRO A 149 -9.29 5.46 3.34
N ARG A 150 -10.48 6.03 3.58
CA ARG A 150 -11.35 6.54 2.52
C ARG A 150 -10.72 7.78 1.87
N VAL A 151 -10.16 8.65 2.70
CA VAL A 151 -9.38 9.81 2.29
C VAL A 151 -7.94 9.55 2.71
N PRO A 152 -7.03 9.25 1.75
CA PRO A 152 -5.64 8.94 2.06
C PRO A 152 -4.98 10.08 2.83
N PRO A 153 -4.11 9.79 3.80
CA PRO A 153 -3.26 10.83 4.37
C PRO A 153 -2.40 11.45 3.27
N GLY A 154 -2.25 12.77 3.30
CA GLY A 154 -1.24 13.43 2.50
C GLY A 154 0.13 13.07 3.06
N LEU A 155 0.94 12.42 2.25
CA LEU A 155 2.32 12.09 2.60
C LEU A 155 3.25 13.05 1.85
N LYS A 156 4.26 13.57 2.54
CA LYS A 156 5.32 14.35 1.89
C LYS A 156 6.26 13.38 1.17
N VAL A 157 5.80 12.83 0.04
CA VAL A 157 6.55 11.82 -0.75
C VAL A 157 7.93 12.33 -1.19
N TRP A 158 8.13 13.64 -1.23
CA TRP A 158 9.40 14.30 -1.55
C TRP A 158 10.27 14.63 -0.33
N LYS A 159 9.80 14.42 0.92
CA LYS A 159 10.55 14.76 2.15
C LYS A 159 10.84 13.54 3.05
N GLY A 160 11.18 12.38 2.48
CA GLY A 160 11.86 11.33 3.25
C GLY A 160 11.32 9.92 3.09
N GLN A 161 11.87 9.02 3.92
CA GLN A 161 11.62 7.57 3.88
C GLN A 161 10.24 7.16 4.43
N GLU A 162 9.55 8.03 5.18
CA GLU A 162 8.26 7.71 5.79
C GLU A 162 7.18 7.38 4.76
N ALA A 163 7.09 8.20 3.71
CA ALA A 163 6.13 7.96 2.64
C ALA A 163 6.44 6.65 1.90
N ALA A 164 7.72 6.36 1.68
CA ALA A 164 8.16 5.11 1.06
C ALA A 164 7.79 3.90 1.95
N ALA A 165 7.94 4.00 3.27
CA ALA A 165 7.55 2.95 4.20
C ALA A 165 6.04 2.66 4.17
N ILE A 166 5.19 3.69 4.03
CA ILE A 166 3.74 3.51 3.90
C ILE A 166 3.38 2.90 2.54
N CYS A 167 3.92 3.41 1.44
CA CYS A 167 3.68 2.82 0.12
C CYS A 167 4.20 1.36 0.03
N ALA A 168 5.31 1.05 0.73
CA ALA A 168 5.87 -0.30 0.79
C ALA A 168 4.94 -1.30 1.49
N GLN A 169 4.03 -0.85 2.35
CA GLN A 169 2.99 -1.72 2.94
C GLN A 169 1.96 -2.17 1.90
N ALA A 170 1.79 -1.45 0.79
CA ALA A 170 0.93 -1.86 -0.32
C ALA A 170 1.63 -2.86 -1.26
N SER A 171 2.97 -2.87 -1.24
CA SER A 171 3.79 -3.71 -2.10
C SER A 171 3.63 -5.18 -1.72
N ALA A 172 3.41 -6.02 -2.72
CA ALA A 172 3.23 -7.45 -2.53
C ALA A 172 3.96 -8.26 -3.59
N ILE A 173 4.49 -9.41 -3.16
CA ILE A 173 5.03 -10.42 -4.05
C ILE A 173 3.95 -11.49 -4.18
N CYS A 174 3.54 -11.77 -5.41
CA CYS A 174 2.66 -12.90 -5.68
C CYS A 174 3.37 -13.94 -6.56
N PRO A 175 3.81 -15.07 -5.98
CA PRO A 175 4.50 -16.10 -6.72
C PRO A 175 3.52 -16.82 -7.65
N VAL A 176 3.82 -16.81 -8.95
CA VAL A 176 3.06 -17.54 -9.97
C VAL A 176 3.86 -18.76 -10.39
N THR A 177 3.23 -19.93 -10.43
CA THR A 177 3.90 -21.14 -10.90
C THR A 177 3.44 -21.47 -12.31
N TYR A 178 4.40 -21.68 -13.20
CA TYR A 178 4.16 -22.11 -14.57
C TYR A 178 4.79 -23.48 -14.78
N GLU A 179 4.14 -24.30 -15.58
CA GLU A 179 4.60 -25.60 -16.04
C GLU A 179 4.75 -25.56 -17.56
N LYS A 180 5.79 -26.20 -18.08
CA LYS A 180 5.99 -26.36 -19.52
C LYS A 180 5.71 -27.80 -19.89
N GLY A 181 4.70 -28.02 -20.74
CA GLY A 181 4.40 -29.34 -21.27
C GLY A 181 5.52 -29.84 -22.19
N PHE A 182 5.66 -31.16 -22.31
CA PHE A 182 6.71 -31.81 -23.10
C PHE A 182 6.70 -31.36 -24.58
N ASN A 183 5.52 -31.20 -25.16
CA ASN A 183 5.32 -30.75 -26.55
C ASN A 183 4.83 -29.30 -26.66
N ASP A 184 4.57 -28.63 -25.54
CA ASP A 184 3.99 -27.29 -25.54
C ASP A 184 5.10 -26.24 -25.67
N LYS A 185 4.97 -25.38 -26.68
CA LYS A 185 5.86 -24.22 -26.84
C LYS A 185 5.60 -23.16 -25.76
N ASN A 186 4.42 -23.18 -25.15
CA ASN A 186 3.95 -22.16 -24.22
C ASN A 186 3.99 -22.66 -22.77
N TRP A 187 4.35 -21.77 -21.84
CA TRP A 187 4.23 -22.01 -20.41
C TRP A 187 2.77 -21.91 -20.00
N LYS A 188 2.26 -22.93 -19.31
CA LYS A 188 0.92 -22.94 -18.74
C LYS A 188 1.00 -22.54 -17.27
N CYS A 189 0.24 -21.53 -16.87
CA CYS A 189 0.12 -21.22 -15.46
C CYS A 189 -0.64 -22.33 -14.74
N ILE A 190 -0.09 -22.83 -13.63
CA ILE A 190 -0.68 -23.91 -12.83
C ILE A 190 -1.07 -23.49 -11.42
N LYS A 191 -0.47 -22.41 -10.87
CA LYS A 191 -0.79 -21.88 -9.53
C LYS A 191 -0.71 -20.35 -9.49
N ASN A 192 -1.65 -19.73 -8.77
CA ASN A 192 -1.79 -18.28 -8.56
C ASN A 192 -1.87 -17.47 -9.86
N CYS A 193 -2.60 -17.98 -10.85
CA CYS A 193 -2.71 -17.34 -12.17
C CYS A 193 -3.41 -15.98 -12.11
N GLU A 194 -4.23 -15.75 -11.08
CA GLU A 194 -4.81 -14.45 -10.75
C GLU A 194 -3.76 -13.39 -10.40
N CYS A 195 -2.49 -13.73 -10.28
CA CYS A 195 -1.43 -12.75 -10.09
C CYS A 195 -0.66 -12.42 -11.37
N ASP A 196 -0.97 -13.08 -12.48
CA ASP A 196 -0.37 -12.74 -13.76
C ASP A 196 -1.14 -11.58 -14.42
N PRO A 197 -0.56 -10.36 -14.49
CA PRO A 197 -1.25 -9.20 -15.04
C PRO A 197 -1.60 -9.33 -16.52
N THR A 198 -1.08 -10.34 -17.24
CA THR A 198 -1.46 -10.61 -18.62
C THR A 198 -2.74 -11.42 -18.75
N THR A 199 -3.29 -11.92 -17.65
CA THR A 199 -4.58 -12.63 -17.62
C THR A 199 -5.71 -11.69 -17.22
N PRO A 200 -6.97 -11.93 -17.65
CA PRO A 200 -8.12 -11.14 -17.20
C PRO A 200 -8.27 -11.13 -15.67
N GLN A 201 -7.97 -12.26 -15.02
CA GLN A 201 -8.03 -12.39 -13.56
C GLN A 201 -6.95 -11.52 -12.89
N GLY A 202 -5.72 -11.54 -13.41
CA GLY A 202 -4.64 -10.73 -12.87
C GLY A 202 -4.74 -9.25 -13.15
N ALA A 203 -5.42 -8.83 -14.20
CA ALA A 203 -5.79 -7.43 -14.38
C ALA A 203 -6.67 -6.92 -13.20
N GLY A 204 -7.60 -7.75 -12.73
CA GLY A 204 -8.44 -7.43 -11.56
C GLY A 204 -7.64 -7.31 -10.27
N VAL A 205 -6.74 -8.26 -10.00
CA VAL A 205 -5.86 -8.21 -8.82
C VAL A 205 -4.92 -7.01 -8.88
N LEU A 206 -4.36 -6.70 -10.06
CA LEU A 206 -3.55 -5.50 -10.25
C LEU A 206 -4.35 -4.22 -10.00
N ALA A 207 -5.57 -4.11 -10.50
CA ALA A 207 -6.43 -2.97 -10.25
C ALA A 207 -6.73 -2.79 -8.75
N ALA A 208 -7.05 -3.87 -8.04
CA ALA A 208 -7.28 -3.85 -6.59
C ALA A 208 -6.01 -3.43 -5.82
N ARG A 209 -4.83 -3.85 -6.30
CA ARG A 209 -3.52 -3.45 -5.73
C ARG A 209 -3.24 -1.96 -5.92
N VAL A 210 -3.53 -1.43 -7.11
CA VAL A 210 -3.37 0.00 -7.39
C VAL A 210 -4.33 0.81 -6.52
N GLN A 211 -5.58 0.36 -6.36
CA GLN A 211 -6.54 1.00 -5.45
C GLN A 211 -6.05 1.02 -4.01
N LEU A 212 -5.49 -0.08 -3.52
CA LEU A 212 -4.90 -0.15 -2.18
C LEU A 212 -3.71 0.80 -2.01
N CYS A 213 -2.82 0.85 -3.00
CA CYS A 213 -1.69 1.78 -3.00
C CYS A 213 -2.20 3.23 -2.87
N SER A 214 -3.16 3.60 -3.73
CA SER A 214 -3.76 4.93 -3.75
C SER A 214 -4.57 5.25 -2.49
N ALA A 215 -5.06 4.24 -1.76
CA ALA A 215 -5.81 4.43 -0.54
C ALA A 215 -4.90 4.64 0.69
N LEU A 216 -3.72 4.02 0.71
CA LEU A 216 -2.76 4.13 1.82
C LEU A 216 -2.00 5.46 1.82
N GLY A 217 -1.92 6.15 0.68
CA GLY A 217 -1.34 7.48 0.55
C GLY A 217 -1.46 7.99 -0.87
N ASP A 218 -0.78 9.07 -1.21
CA ASP A 218 -0.65 9.54 -2.60
C ASP A 218 0.32 8.64 -3.42
N CYS A 219 0.27 7.32 -3.18
CA CYS A 219 1.05 6.27 -3.83
C CYS A 219 0.21 5.67 -4.97
N GLY A 220 0.39 6.09 -6.22
CA GLY A 220 -0.40 5.54 -7.32
C GLY A 220 -0.48 6.47 -8.51
N VAL A 221 -1.35 6.14 -9.47
CA VAL A 221 -1.59 6.97 -10.66
C VAL A 221 -1.95 8.37 -10.16
N LYS A 222 -0.97 9.28 -10.25
CA LYS A 222 -1.09 10.59 -9.62
C LYS A 222 -2.25 11.28 -10.29
N VAL A 223 -3.35 11.50 -9.59
CA VAL A 223 -4.40 12.40 -10.05
C VAL A 223 -4.44 13.52 -9.02
N ASN A 224 -4.23 14.75 -9.46
CA ASN A 224 -4.31 15.88 -8.56
C ASN A 224 -5.78 16.11 -8.13
N TRP A 225 -5.98 17.03 -7.19
CA TRP A 225 -7.33 17.32 -6.68
C TRP A 225 -8.27 17.91 -7.74
N VAL A 226 -7.75 18.38 -8.89
CA VAL A 226 -8.56 18.83 -10.05
C VAL A 226 -8.82 17.72 -11.09
N GLY A 227 -8.39 16.48 -10.82
CA GLY A 227 -8.65 15.36 -11.73
C GLY A 227 -7.62 15.16 -12.84
N GLU A 228 -6.55 15.96 -12.88
CA GLU A 228 -5.50 15.81 -13.89
C GLU A 228 -4.52 14.70 -13.51
N ARG A 229 -4.19 13.86 -14.49
CA ARG A 229 -3.16 12.83 -14.34
C ARG A 229 -1.77 13.48 -14.30
N GLY A 230 -0.95 13.05 -13.35
CA GLY A 230 0.47 13.36 -13.27
C GLY A 230 1.29 12.55 -14.27
N TYR A 231 2.57 12.92 -14.39
CA TYR A 231 3.49 12.47 -15.43
C TYR A 231 3.85 10.97 -15.46
N GLY A 232 3.36 10.14 -14.53
CA GLY A 232 3.73 8.72 -14.47
C GLY A 232 2.62 7.81 -13.95
N PRO A 233 2.74 6.49 -14.17
CA PRO A 233 1.75 5.50 -13.74
C PRO A 233 1.66 5.39 -12.22
N GLY A 234 2.72 5.79 -11.50
CA GLY A 234 2.76 5.81 -10.03
C GLY A 234 2.81 4.44 -9.35
N TYR A 235 2.96 3.38 -10.13
CA TYR A 235 3.25 2.02 -9.67
C TYR A 235 4.12 1.32 -10.73
N PHE A 236 4.79 0.24 -10.34
CA PHE A 236 5.55 -0.63 -11.25
C PHE A 236 5.21 -2.09 -10.96
N VAL A 237 5.16 -2.90 -12.03
CA VAL A 237 4.99 -4.35 -11.94
C VAL A 237 6.22 -4.99 -12.57
N SER A 238 6.96 -5.74 -11.78
CA SER A 238 8.17 -6.45 -12.21
C SER A 238 7.96 -7.95 -12.09
N LYS A 239 8.23 -8.70 -13.17
CA LYS A 239 8.28 -10.16 -13.17
C LYS A 239 9.72 -10.59 -12.93
N PHE A 240 9.97 -11.38 -11.90
CA PHE A 240 11.27 -12.00 -11.66
C PHE A 240 11.15 -13.52 -11.77
N LYS A 241 12.01 -14.12 -12.59
CA LYS A 241 12.13 -15.58 -12.64
C LYS A 241 12.96 -16.00 -11.44
N SER A 242 12.36 -16.78 -10.52
CA SER A 242 13.14 -17.42 -9.47
C SER A 242 14.17 -18.35 -10.13
N PRO A 243 15.44 -18.37 -9.69
CA PRO A 243 16.40 -19.35 -10.17
C PRO A 243 15.77 -20.72 -9.95
N SER A 244 15.53 -21.46 -11.03
CA SER A 244 15.09 -22.85 -10.91
C SER A 244 16.15 -23.53 -10.04
N SER A 245 15.75 -24.13 -8.92
CA SER A 245 16.61 -25.06 -8.20
C SER A 245 17.06 -26.07 -9.24
N SER A 246 18.28 -25.90 -9.75
CA SER A 246 18.89 -26.83 -10.68
C SER A 246 18.89 -28.14 -9.93
N SER A 247 17.96 -29.02 -10.29
CA SER A 247 18.01 -30.40 -9.87
C SER A 247 19.35 -30.90 -10.40
N SER A 248 20.34 -30.92 -9.53
CA SER A 248 21.59 -31.60 -9.76
C SER A 248 21.22 -33.05 -9.97
N SER A 249 20.98 -33.40 -11.23
CA SER A 249 20.92 -34.78 -11.68
C SER A 249 22.30 -35.34 -11.44
N GLY A 250 22.53 -35.84 -10.23
CA GLY A 250 23.66 -36.69 -9.91
C GLY A 250 23.55 -37.90 -10.83
N GLY A 251 24.31 -37.87 -11.91
CA GLY A 251 24.55 -39.04 -12.74
C GLY A 251 25.28 -40.06 -11.86
N LEU A 252 24.56 -41.09 -11.46
CA LEU A 252 25.16 -42.36 -11.07
C LEU A 252 25.64 -43.01 -12.36
N PHE A 253 26.94 -42.88 -12.65
CA PHE A 253 27.68 -43.79 -13.51
C PHE A 253 28.39 -44.82 -12.65
#